data_AF-A0A225V3V8-F1
#
_entry.id   AF-A0A225V3V8-F1
#
_cell.length_a   1.000
_cell.length_b   1.000
_cell.length_c   1.000
_cell.angle_alpha   90.00
_cell.angle_beta   90.00
_cell.angle_gamma   90.00
#
_symmetry.space_group_name_H-M   'P 1'
#
loop_
_entity.id
_entity.type
_entity.pdbx_description
1 polymer ?
#
loop_
_entity_poly.entity_id
_entity_poly.type
_entity_poly.pdbx_seq_one_letter_code
_entity_poly.pdbx_strand_id
1 'polypeptide(L)' 'MLRVIVVDKDLNEIRVLESHFPDARILICHFHVIMYLNEMCARPVFGNISGDDAS' A
#
# COMPACT_ATOMS: atom_id res chain seq x y z
N MET A 1 24.34 -9.48 2.11
CA MET A 1 23.56 -8.37 2.68
C MET A 1 22.17 -8.39 2.08
N LEU A 2 21.13 -8.43 2.91
CA LEU A 2 19.74 -8.25 2.49
C LEU A 2 19.53 -6.79 2.08
N ARG A 3 18.96 -6.56 0.89
CA ARG A 3 18.76 -5.22 0.34
C ARG A 3 17.29 -4.80 0.28
N VAL A 4 16.40 -5.77 0.07
CA VAL A 4 14.97 -5.55 -0.09
C VAL A 4 14.21 -6.67 0.60
N ILE A 5 13.18 -6.33 1.33
CA ILE A 5 12.22 -7.24 1.96
C ILE A 5 10.84 -6.85 1.43
N VAL A 6 10.11 -7.80 0.84
CA VAL A 6 8.75 -7.57 0.36
C VAL A 6 7.79 -8.15 1.39
N VAL A 7 6.89 -7.32 1.91
CA VAL A 7 5.89 -7.71 2.92
C VAL A 7 4.50 -7.80 2.31
N ASP A 8 3.66 -8.61 2.95
CA ASP A 8 2.25 -8.73 2.62
C ASP A 8 1.45 -7.48 3.05
N LYS A 9 0.13 -7.46 2.82
CA LYS A 9 -0.84 -6.42 3.23
C LYS A 9 -0.74 -6.08 4.72
N ASP A 10 -0.31 -7.02 5.55
CA ASP A 10 -0.27 -6.86 7.00
C ASP A 10 0.99 -6.08 7.43
N LEU A 11 0.83 -4.77 7.55
CA LEU A 11 1.88 -3.80 7.91
C LEU A 11 2.36 -3.90 9.37
N ASN A 12 1.79 -4.83 10.16
CA ASN A 12 2.01 -4.90 11.60
C ASN A 12 3.47 -5.26 11.97
N GLU A 13 4.17 -5.94 11.06
CA GLU A 13 5.53 -6.43 11.26
C GLU A 13 6.61 -5.48 10.72
N ILE A 14 6.23 -4.39 10.04
CA ILE A 14 7.20 -3.47 9.40
C ILE A 14 8.18 -2.92 10.43
N ARG A 15 7.69 -2.46 11.59
CA ARG A 15 8.56 -1.89 12.64
C ARG A 15 9.56 -2.89 13.21
N VAL A 16 9.23 -4.18 13.20
CA VAL A 16 10.14 -5.26 13.66
C VAL A 16 11.19 -5.54 12.58
N LEU A 17 10.79 -5.51 11.31
CA LEU A 17 11.69 -5.68 10.18
C LEU A 17 12.65 -4.49 10.04
N GLU A 18 12.19 -3.25 10.28
CA GLU A 18 13.04 -2.06 10.29
C GLU A 18 14.09 -2.10 11.39
N SER A 19 13.74 -2.64 12.57
CA SER A 19 14.69 -2.73 13.69
C SER A 19 15.74 -3.84 13.49
N HIS A 20 15.38 -4.94 12.84
CA HIS A 20 16.29 -6.06 12.57
C HIS A 20 17.12 -5.86 11.30
N PHE A 21 16.60 -5.13 10.31
CA PHE A 21 17.24 -4.91 9.02
C PHE A 21 17.26 -3.42 8.66
N PRO A 22 18.00 -2.59 9.42
CA PRO A 22 18.01 -1.14 9.23
C PRO A 22 18.50 -0.70 7.84
N ASP A 23 19.32 -1.52 7.18
CA ASP A 23 19.86 -1.23 5.85
C ASP A 23 19.01 -1.80 4.70
N ALA A 24 17.96 -2.58 5.01
CA ALA A 24 17.10 -3.19 4.01
C ALA A 24 15.90 -2.28 3.72
N ARG A 25 15.56 -2.14 2.43
CA ARG A 25 14.32 -1.46 2.04
C ARG A 25 13.14 -2.41 2.19
N ILE A 26 12.11 -1.96 2.90
CA ILE A 26 10.86 -2.70 3.04
C ILE A 26 9.89 -2.19 1.99
N LEU A 27 9.35 -3.09 1.17
CA LEU A 27 8.38 -2.79 0.12
C LEU A 27 7.10 -3.57 0.37
N ILE A 28 5.95 -2.98 0.07
CA ILE A 28 4.68 -3.70 0.08
C ILE A 28 4.54 -4.48 -1.23
N CYS A 29 4.07 -5.72 -1.15
CA CYS A 29 3.81 -6.55 -2.31
C CYS A 29 2.82 -5.87 -3.27
N HIS A 30 3.25 -5.66 -4.53
CA HIS A 30 2.42 -5.03 -5.55
C HIS A 30 1.09 -5.76 -5.79
N PHE A 31 1.07 -7.09 -5.68
CA PHE A 31 -0.16 -7.88 -5.86
C PHE A 31 -1.24 -7.46 -4.85
N HIS A 32 -0.88 -7.36 -3.57
CA HIS A 32 -1.80 -6.96 -2.52
C HIS A 32 -2.19 -5.50 -2.61
N VAL A 33 -1.28 -4.62 -3.04
CA VAL A 33 -1.60 -3.21 -3.32
C VAL A 33 -2.64 -3.11 -4.44
N ILE A 34 -2.44 -3.81 -5.56
CA ILE A 34 -3.38 -3.81 -6.69
C ILE A 34 -4.74 -4.34 -6.27
N MET A 35 -4.78 -5.47 -5.54
CA MET A 35 -6.02 -6.05 -5.03
C MET A 35 -6.76 -5.08 -4.09
N TYR A 36 -6.04 -4.47 -3.15
CA TYR A 36 -6.59 -3.48 -2.22
C TYR A 36 -7.16 -2.25 -2.94
N LEU A 37 -6.42 -1.72 -3.92
CA LEU A 37 -6.87 -0.56 -4.70
C LEU A 37 -8.14 -0.91 -5.51
N ASN A 38 -8.17 -2.08 -6.14
CA ASN A 38 -9.37 -2.55 -6.86
C ASN A 38 -10.57 -2.69 -5.93
N GLU A 39 -10.39 -3.27 -4.73
CA GLU A 39 -11.44 -3.36 -3.71
C GLU A 39 -11.93 -1.97 -3.28
N MET A 40 -11.02 -1.02 -3.05
CA MET A 40 -11.37 0.33 -2.62
C MET A 40 -12.08 1.13 -3.72
N CYS A 41 -11.64 1.01 -4.97
CA CYS A 41 -12.28 1.65 -6.12
C CYS A 41 -13.66 1.04 -6.43
N ALA A 42 -13.87 -0.24 -6.14
CA ALA A 42 -15.17 -0.90 -6.28
C ALA A 42 -16.19 -0.50 -5.20
N ARG A 43 -15.75 0.15 -4.10
CA ARG A 43 -16.64 0.65 -3.07
C ARG A 43 -17.15 2.06 -3.44
N PRO A 44 -18.47 2.32 -3.43
CA PRO A 44 -19.04 3.61 -3.85
C PRO A 44 -18.77 4.78 -2.89
N VAL A 45 -17.86 4.63 -1.94
CA VAL A 45 -17.56 5.65 -0.91
C VAL A 45 -16.76 6.83 -1.49
N PHE A 46 -16.18 6.68 -2.69
CA PHE A 46 -15.51 7.76 -3.45
C PHE A 46 -16.32 8.28 -4.64
N GLY A 47 -17.62 7.99 -4.70
CA GLY A 47 -18.51 8.44 -5.76
C GLY A 47 -19.22 9.77 -5.45
N ASN A 48 -18.47 10.86 -5.24
CA ASN A 48 -18.99 12.21 -5.47
C ASN A 48 -17.85 13.22 -5.60
N ILE A 49 -17.07 13.10 -6.67
CA ILE A 49 -16.35 14.25 -7.21
C ILE A 49 -17.19 14.70 -8.41
N SER A 50 -18.27 15.44 -8.12
CA SER A 50 -19.05 16.15 -9.12
C SER A 50 -18.11 17.16 -9.79
N GLY A 51 -17.76 16.89 -11.05
CA GLY A 51 -16.95 17.77 -11.88
C GLY A 51 -17.74 18.97 -12.37
N ASP A 52 -18.14 19.85 -11.46
CA ASP A 52 -18.83 21.11 -11.76
C ASP A 52 -17.95 22.29 -11.34
N ASP A 53 -16.76 22.43 -11.93
CA ASP A 53 -15.94 23.65 -11.84
C ASP A 53 -15.23 23.89 -13.19
N ALA A 54 -16.02 24.09 -14.23
CA ALA A 54 -15.58 24.70 -15.49
C ALA A 54 -16.74 25.43 -16.16
N SER A 55 -17.03 26.65 -15.69
CA SER A 55 -17.74 27.70 -16.45
C SER A 55 -17.28 29.07 -15.98
#